data_AF-A0A352IUG2-F1
#
_entry.id   AF-A0A352IUG2-F1
#
_cell.length_a   1.000
_cell.length_b   1.000
_cell.length_c   1.000
_cell.angle_alpha   90.00
_cell.angle_beta   90.00
_cell.angle_gamma   90.00
#
_symmetry.space_group_name_H-M   'P 1'
#
loop_
_entity.id
_entity.type
_entity.pdbx_description
1 polymer ?
#
loop_
_entity_poly.entity_id
_entity_poly.type
_entity_poly.pdbx_seq_one_letter_code
_entity_poly.pdbx_strand_id
1 'polypeptide(L)'
;SENVYRRMATEREKLAQEFRSRGRELAEGIRADADRQRTVILAEAFAQSEETRGEGDGQAARIYADAYGSDAEFYSFYRSLQAYRNTFMSKDDIMVIDSNSAFMKFLNDPQGAR
;
A
#
# COMPACT_ATOMS: atom_id res chain seq x y z
N SER A 1 34.73 -0.60 64.35
CA SER A 1 35.00 -0.54 62.89
C SER A 1 33.92 -1.22 62.05
N GLU A 2 33.41 -2.39 62.44
CA GLU A 2 32.34 -3.15 61.75
C GLU A 2 31.10 -2.32 61.34
N ASN A 3 30.61 -1.45 62.22
CA ASN A 3 29.36 -0.72 62.04
C ASN A 3 29.46 0.37 60.94
N VAL A 4 30.64 0.96 60.77
CA VAL A 4 30.90 1.99 59.74
C VAL A 4 30.96 1.33 58.36
N TYR A 5 31.62 0.17 58.25
CA TYR A 5 31.73 -0.57 57.00
C TYR A 5 30.37 -1.03 56.49
N ARG A 6 29.52 -1.53 57.41
CA ARG A 6 28.14 -1.94 57.11
C ARG A 6 27.31 -0.77 56.60
N ARG A 7 27.40 0.40 57.26
CA ARG A 7 26.70 1.61 56.83
C ARG A 7 27.16 2.07 55.44
N MET A 8 28.47 2.08 55.17
CA MET A 8 28.98 2.43 53.84
C MET A 8 28.51 1.47 52.74
N ALA A 9 28.46 0.16 53.03
CA ALA A 9 27.96 -0.84 52.10
C ALA A 9 26.49 -0.59 51.75
N THR A 10 25.64 -0.35 52.76
CA THR A 10 24.21 -0.06 52.55
C THR A 10 23.98 1.24 51.78
N GLU A 11 24.75 2.30 52.06
CA GLU A 11 24.66 3.56 51.29
C GLU A 11 25.05 3.36 49.83
N ARG A 12 26.12 2.59 49.56
CA ARG A 12 26.51 2.24 48.18
C ARG A 12 25.44 1.42 47.46
N GLU A 13 24.84 0.46 48.15
CA GLU A 13 23.79 -0.38 47.58
C GLU A 13 22.53 0.43 47.26
N LYS A 14 22.14 1.36 48.14
CA LYS A 14 21.07 2.33 47.87
C LYS A 14 21.38 3.20 46.65
N LEU A 15 22.59 3.76 46.59
CA LEU A 15 23.01 4.61 45.48
C LEU A 15 22.99 3.85 44.14
N ALA A 16 23.49 2.61 44.13
CA ALA A 16 23.45 1.74 42.95
C ALA A 16 22.00 1.39 42.55
N GLN A 17 21.12 1.18 43.53
CA GLN A 17 19.71 0.94 43.26
C GLN A 17 19.00 2.16 42.67
N GLU A 18 19.29 3.36 43.17
CA GLU A 18 18.77 4.62 42.64
C GLU A 18 19.21 4.83 41.19
N PHE A 19 20.50 4.67 40.89
CA PHE A 19 20.99 4.79 39.51
C PHE A 19 20.37 3.77 38.57
N ARG A 20 20.22 2.51 39.00
CA ARG A 20 19.52 1.48 38.19
C ARG A 20 18.05 1.82 37.98
N SER A 21 17.39 2.39 38.98
CA SER A 21 15.99 2.81 38.86
C SER A 21 15.83 3.95 37.86
N ARG A 22 16.65 5.00 37.98
CA ARG A 22 16.64 6.14 37.06
C ARG A 22 17.00 5.72 35.63
N GLY A 23 17.97 4.82 35.48
CA GLY A 23 18.33 4.26 34.18
C GLY A 23 17.18 3.49 33.53
N ARG A 24 16.42 2.70 34.30
CA ARG A 24 15.23 2.00 33.80
C ARG A 24 14.11 2.96 33.39
N GLU A 25 13.85 3.98 34.20
CA GLU A 25 12.84 4.99 33.91
C GLU A 25 13.14 5.75 32.61
N LEU A 26 14.39 6.19 32.44
CA LEU A 26 14.82 6.85 31.20
C LEU A 26 14.73 5.90 30.00
N ALA A 27 15.16 4.66 30.16
CA ALA A 27 15.08 3.66 29.08
C ALA A 27 13.61 3.39 28.67
N GLU A 28 12.70 3.32 29.63
CA GLU A 28 11.27 3.12 29.35
C GLU A 28 10.68 4.34 28.62
N GLY A 29 11.02 5.55 29.06
CA GLY A 29 10.62 6.78 28.36
C GLY A 29 11.11 6.83 26.93
N ILE A 30 12.38 6.48 26.69
CA ILE A 30 12.97 6.45 25.34
C ILE A 30 12.26 5.41 24.46
N ARG A 31 11.98 4.21 24.98
CA ARG A 31 11.25 3.18 24.22
C ARG A 31 9.84 3.61 23.87
N ALA A 32 9.10 4.13 24.84
CA ALA A 32 7.74 4.63 24.61
C ALA A 32 7.72 5.77 23.58
N ASP A 33 8.74 6.65 23.60
CA ASP A 33 8.89 7.70 22.60
C ASP A 33 9.18 7.15 21.21
N ALA A 34 10.13 6.22 21.10
CA ALA A 34 10.47 5.57 19.84
C ALA A 34 9.27 4.80 19.24
N ASP A 35 8.50 4.08 20.05
CA ASP A 35 7.32 3.34 19.60
C ASP A 35 6.22 4.28 19.09
N ARG A 36 6.03 5.42 19.76
CA ARG A 36 5.10 6.45 19.31
C ARG A 36 5.54 7.06 17.98
N GLN A 37 6.81 7.45 17.88
CA GLN A 37 7.36 8.02 16.64
C GLN A 37 7.25 7.03 15.48
N ARG A 38 7.58 5.76 15.71
CA ARG A 38 7.43 4.70 14.71
C ARG A 38 5.99 4.61 14.19
N THR A 39 5.03 4.64 15.10
CA THR A 39 3.60 4.57 14.73
C THR A 39 3.19 5.77 13.88
N VAL A 40 3.60 6.98 14.27
CA VAL A 40 3.31 8.21 13.52
C VAL A 40 3.93 8.16 12.12
N ILE A 41 5.21 7.83 12.02
CA ILE A 41 5.92 7.76 10.73
C ILE A 41 5.25 6.76 9.79
N LEU A 42 4.87 5.57 10.29
CA LEU A 42 4.18 4.58 9.48
C LEU A 42 2.80 5.05 9.03
N ALA A 43 2.05 5.72 9.91
CA ALA A 43 0.74 6.26 9.57
C ALA A 43 0.83 7.38 8.53
N GLU A 44 1.79 8.29 8.67
CA GLU A 44 2.05 9.37 7.71
C GLU A 44 2.49 8.81 6.34
N ALA A 45 3.41 7.85 6.33
CA ALA A 45 3.84 7.19 5.09
C ALA A 45 2.69 6.47 4.40
N PHE A 46 1.82 5.79 5.16
CA PHE A 46 0.64 5.13 4.62
C PHE A 46 -0.36 6.15 4.04
N ALA A 47 -0.65 7.22 4.77
CA ALA A 47 -1.54 8.28 4.30
C ALA A 47 -1.03 8.92 3.00
N GLN A 48 0.27 9.24 2.93
CA GLN A 48 0.88 9.81 1.72
C GLN A 48 0.85 8.85 0.54
N SER A 49 1.06 7.54 0.79
CA SER A 49 0.96 6.51 -0.24
C SER A 49 -0.46 6.41 -0.80
N GLU A 50 -1.48 6.43 0.06
CA GLU A 50 -2.88 6.37 -0.36
C GLU A 50 -3.31 7.66 -1.08
N GLU A 51 -2.84 8.83 -0.66
CA GLU A 51 -3.06 10.10 -1.35
C GLU A 51 -2.49 10.06 -2.77
N THR A 52 -1.20 9.69 -2.90
CA THR A 52 -0.53 9.59 -4.21
C THR A 52 -1.24 8.58 -5.12
N ARG A 53 -1.68 7.45 -4.57
CA ARG A 53 -2.44 6.45 -5.30
C ARG A 53 -3.79 6.99 -5.75
N GLY A 54 -4.54 7.66 -4.86
CA GLY A 54 -5.83 8.26 -5.16
C GLY A 54 -5.74 9.35 -6.23
N GLU A 55 -4.68 10.17 -6.19
CA GLU A 55 -4.39 11.15 -7.24
C GLU A 55 -4.12 10.47 -8.59
N GLY A 56 -3.31 9.40 -8.60
CA GLY A 56 -3.01 8.62 -9.79
C GLY A 56 -4.26 7.96 -10.38
N ASP A 57 -5.08 7.33 -9.55
CA ASP A 57 -6.36 6.72 -9.96
C ASP A 57 -7.33 7.79 -10.49
N GLY A 58 -7.38 8.97 -9.86
CA GLY A 58 -8.19 10.09 -10.32
C GLY A 58 -7.69 10.72 -11.62
N GLN A 59 -6.38 10.79 -11.85
CA GLN A 59 -5.81 11.21 -13.14
C GLN A 59 -6.10 10.19 -14.23
N ALA A 60 -5.90 8.89 -13.96
CA ALA A 60 -6.22 7.83 -14.89
C ALA A 60 -7.70 7.86 -15.27
N ALA A 61 -8.60 7.94 -14.30
CA ALA A 61 -10.03 8.04 -14.55
C ALA A 61 -10.41 9.27 -15.41
N ARG A 62 -9.78 10.42 -15.17
CA ARG A 62 -9.96 11.63 -16.01
C ARG A 62 -9.47 11.41 -17.44
N ILE A 63 -8.24 10.91 -17.62
CA ILE A 63 -7.69 10.61 -18.95
C ILE A 63 -8.58 9.62 -19.70
N TYR A 64 -9.05 8.58 -19.01
CA TYR A 64 -10.00 7.65 -19.59
C TYR A 64 -11.29 8.37 -19.98
N ALA A 65 -11.91 9.15 -19.10
CA ALA A 65 -13.14 9.90 -19.39
C ALA A 65 -12.98 10.86 -20.58
N ASP A 66 -11.87 11.57 -20.66
CA ASP A 66 -11.56 12.49 -21.76
C ASP A 66 -11.35 11.73 -23.08
N ALA A 67 -10.67 10.58 -23.03
CA ALA A 67 -10.50 9.69 -24.18
C ALA A 67 -11.84 9.06 -24.63
N TYR A 68 -12.68 8.63 -23.68
CA TYR A 68 -14.04 8.12 -23.94
C TYR A 68 -14.92 9.18 -24.61
N GLY A 69 -14.83 10.44 -24.15
CA GLY A 69 -15.59 11.55 -24.68
C GLY A 69 -15.15 12.02 -26.07
N SER A 70 -13.90 11.74 -26.45
CA SER A 70 -13.32 12.18 -27.72
C SER A 70 -13.73 11.28 -28.90
N ASP A 71 -13.74 9.95 -28.73
CA ASP A 71 -14.23 8.99 -29.73
C ASP A 71 -14.62 7.66 -29.08
N ALA A 72 -15.90 7.50 -28.80
CA ALA A 72 -16.45 6.30 -28.17
C ALA A 72 -16.34 5.04 -29.05
N GLU A 73 -16.31 5.21 -30.37
CA GLU A 73 -16.29 4.11 -31.34
C GLU A 73 -14.88 3.53 -31.42
N PHE A 74 -13.85 4.38 -31.54
CA PHE A 74 -12.44 3.96 -31.51
C PHE A 74 -12.05 3.28 -30.19
N TYR A 75 -12.54 3.77 -29.05
CA TYR A 75 -12.29 3.15 -27.75
C TYR A 75 -12.88 1.73 -27.67
N SER A 76 -14.14 1.56 -28.10
CA SER A 76 -14.81 0.26 -28.06
C SER A 76 -14.08 -0.78 -28.90
N PHE A 77 -13.53 -0.36 -30.05
CA PHE A 77 -12.64 -1.13 -30.88
C PHE A 77 -11.32 -1.46 -30.16
N TYR A 78 -10.60 -0.48 -29.60
CA TYR A 78 -9.32 -0.71 -28.92
C TYR A 78 -9.46 -1.63 -27.68
N ARG A 79 -10.50 -1.45 -26.87
CA ARG A 79 -10.78 -2.31 -25.71
C ARG A 79 -11.09 -3.74 -26.15
N SER A 80 -11.83 -3.91 -27.25
CA SER A 80 -12.09 -5.25 -27.81
C SER A 80 -10.80 -5.95 -28.25
N LEU A 81 -9.87 -5.23 -28.90
CA LEU A 81 -8.56 -5.76 -29.30
C LEU A 81 -7.69 -6.16 -28.09
N GLN A 82 -7.70 -5.34 -27.03
CA GLN A 82 -6.95 -5.67 -25.82
C GLN A 82 -7.56 -6.86 -25.08
N ALA A 83 -8.89 -6.98 -25.07
CA ALA A 83 -9.58 -8.14 -24.53
C ALA A 83 -9.21 -9.41 -25.32
N TYR A 84 -9.21 -9.36 -26.65
CA TYR A 84 -8.74 -10.47 -27.50
C TYR A 84 -7.32 -10.87 -27.15
N ARG A 85 -6.39 -9.91 -27.06
CA ARG A 85 -5.00 -10.19 -26.73
C ARG A 85 -4.87 -10.91 -25.39
N ASN A 86 -5.60 -10.48 -24.37
CA ASN A 86 -5.54 -11.09 -23.05
C ASN A 86 -6.16 -12.48 -23.03
N THR A 87 -7.30 -12.68 -23.71
CA THR A 87 -7.97 -13.99 -23.78
C THR A 87 -7.20 -15.01 -24.61
N PHE A 88 -6.54 -14.59 -25.70
CA PHE A 88 -5.77 -15.50 -26.57
C PHE A 88 -4.32 -15.73 -26.10
N MET A 89 -3.86 -15.04 -25.04
CA MET A 89 -2.53 -15.26 -24.45
C MET A 89 -2.46 -16.52 -23.56
N SER A 90 -3.58 -16.97 -23.01
CA SER A 90 -3.67 -18.22 -22.23
C SER A 90 -3.97 -19.38 -23.18
N LYS A 91 -3.05 -20.36 -23.29
CA LYS A 91 -3.20 -21.50 -24.21
C LYS A 91 -4.11 -22.61 -23.68
N ASP A 92 -4.52 -22.53 -22.41
CA ASP A 92 -5.20 -23.62 -21.70
C ASP A 92 -6.72 -23.39 -21.52
N ASP A 93 -7.26 -22.24 -21.96
CA ASP A 93 -8.68 -21.94 -21.81
C ASP A 93 -9.52 -22.47 -23.00
N ILE A 94 -10.34 -23.50 -22.75
CA ILE A 94 -11.39 -23.92 -23.68
C ILE A 94 -12.50 -22.86 -23.67
N MET A 95 -12.47 -21.95 -24.63
CA MET A 95 -13.43 -20.85 -24.71
C MET A 95 -14.61 -21.21 -25.63
N VAL A 96 -15.81 -21.37 -25.06
CA VAL A 96 -17.05 -21.48 -25.81
C VAL A 96 -17.60 -20.07 -26.03
N ILE A 97 -17.38 -19.51 -27.22
CA ILE A 97 -17.87 -18.18 -27.60
C ILE A 97 -18.89 -18.33 -28.71
N ASP A 98 -20.07 -17.72 -28.54
CA ASP A 98 -21.03 -17.58 -29.62
C ASP A 98 -20.47 -16.59 -30.66
N SER A 99 -20.46 -16.99 -31.94
CA SER A 99 -20.00 -16.17 -33.07
C SER A 99 -20.80 -14.87 -33.24
N ASN A 100 -21.99 -14.77 -32.65
CA ASN A 100 -22.86 -13.59 -32.71
C ASN A 100 -22.78 -12.70 -31.44
N SER A 101 -21.83 -12.97 -30.55
CA SER A 101 -21.64 -12.19 -29.33
C SER A 101 -21.08 -10.80 -29.62
N ALA A 102 -21.49 -9.80 -28.84
CA ALA A 102 -20.92 -8.45 -28.85
C ALA A 102 -19.39 -8.43 -28.68
N PHE A 103 -18.83 -9.51 -28.13
CA PHE A 103 -17.39 -9.73 -28.04
C PHE A 103 -16.73 -9.89 -29.41
N MET A 104 -17.34 -10.56 -30.40
CA MET A 104 -16.78 -10.81 -31.73
C MET A 104 -17.10 -9.70 -32.76
N LYS A 105 -17.90 -8.70 -32.36
CA LYS A 105 -18.43 -7.65 -33.24
C LYS A 105 -17.35 -6.94 -34.08
N PHE A 106 -16.23 -6.59 -33.45
CA PHE A 106 -15.10 -5.91 -34.10
C PHE A 106 -14.10 -6.85 -34.77
N LEU A 107 -14.18 -8.16 -34.52
CA LEU A 107 -13.39 -9.18 -35.22
C LEU A 107 -14.02 -9.52 -36.58
N ASN A 108 -15.35 -9.51 -36.66
CA ASN A 108 -16.11 -9.82 -37.87
C ASN A 108 -16.27 -8.60 -38.80
N ASP A 109 -16.30 -7.38 -38.25
CA ASP A 109 -16.36 -6.13 -39.01
C ASP A 109 -15.53 -5.03 -38.30
N PRO A 110 -14.49 -4.46 -38.95
CA PRO A 110 -13.68 -3.39 -38.37
C PRO A 110 -14.45 -2.10 -38.07
N GLN A 111 -15.66 -1.92 -38.63
CA GLN A 111 -16.55 -0.78 -38.32
C GLN A 111 -17.59 -1.11 -37.24
N GLY A 112 -17.69 -2.36 -36.76
CA GLY A 112 -18.63 -2.77 -35.73
C GLY A 112 -20.10 -2.56 -36.11
N ALA A 113 -20.44 -2.60 -37.40
CA ALA A 113 -21.77 -2.25 -37.91
C ALA A 113 -22.72 -3.46 -38.05
N ARG A 114 -22.26 -4.68 -37.74
CA ARG A 114 -23.07 -5.92 -37.80
C ARG A 114 -22.96 -6.73 -36.54
#